data_AF-A0A6I5ZPK8-F1
#
_entry.id   AF-A0A6I5ZPK8-F1
#
_cell.length_a   1.000
_cell.length_b   1.000
_cell.length_c   1.000
_cell.angle_alpha   90.00
_cell.angle_beta   90.00
_cell.angle_gamma   90.00
#
_symmetry.space_group_name_H-M   'P 1'
#
loop_
_entity.id
_entity.type
_entity.pdbx_description
1 polymer ?
#
loop_
_entity_poly.entity_id
_entity_poly.type
_entity_poly.pdbx_seq_one_letter_code
_entity_poly.pdbx_strand_id
1 'polypeptide(L)'
;MKEQRKNKKRKNKKKMSELNGGLKYTVCGEWFPEAYPAFRSEKWSRGDEDPLDTEMRLFCSCERWAFNRLLEGRSREELKQEGQGVCGLNSRYCDDAIMKAKAVIESQKELLSLEIEETETKLSRAKKKLRWAEKDLDKAIKANDPAKIEQAKRTFHGRKTRVKKLAAKLAELQKHEANVTIPKVVFGGRSLWRQVCQGKASREEWRDVRQNRLYARGDDTKNGNPNIRAVYQGGEFRLNITISHLSEQKGIDSKGRPIMTRAPRVTGKLWLPEKHRLKVWELLLTGVPYTVELIKGRDGRYRVHIAFTMTAPELVTDPNLGYVGLDTNPDGVALANVNYFGQPEPWPEGFIVPYPKALHKFDGEFQVTMHPNGFFTSRCPNWLTAAVSDALTSSAFWLR
;
A
#
# COMPACT_ATOMS: atom_id res chain seq x y z
N MET A 1 -22.25 -20.96 -18.87
CA MET A 1 -20.96 -20.25 -18.67
C MET A 1 -21.08 -18.73 -18.48
N LYS A 2 -21.90 -17.99 -19.27
CA LYS A 2 -22.14 -16.54 -19.06
C LYS A 2 -22.92 -16.23 -17.77
N GLU A 3 -23.87 -17.08 -17.39
CA GLU A 3 -24.63 -17.01 -16.12
C GLU A 3 -23.71 -17.06 -14.88
N GLN A 4 -22.79 -18.02 -14.86
CA GLN A 4 -21.85 -18.21 -13.75
C GLN A 4 -20.86 -17.04 -13.62
N ARG A 5 -20.48 -16.40 -14.75
CA ARG A 5 -19.64 -15.19 -14.77
C ARG A 5 -20.39 -13.95 -14.26
N LYS A 6 -21.68 -13.80 -14.55
CA LYS A 6 -22.55 -12.75 -13.96
C LYS A 6 -22.74 -12.96 -12.46
N ASN A 7 -22.92 -14.20 -12.01
CA ASN A 7 -23.06 -14.52 -10.59
C ASN A 7 -21.77 -14.31 -9.79
N LYS A 8 -20.59 -14.55 -10.37
CA LYS A 8 -19.29 -14.26 -9.72
C LYS A 8 -19.04 -12.74 -9.59
N LYS A 9 -19.37 -11.95 -10.62
CA LYS A 9 -19.35 -10.47 -10.56
C LYS A 9 -20.37 -9.90 -9.56
N ARG A 10 -21.58 -10.48 -9.46
CA ARG A 10 -22.59 -10.09 -8.47
C ARG A 10 -22.16 -10.47 -7.04
N LYS A 11 -21.54 -11.64 -6.82
CA LYS A 11 -20.97 -12.01 -5.51
C LYS A 11 -19.83 -11.08 -5.07
N ASN A 12 -18.96 -10.66 -6.00
CA ASN A 12 -17.93 -9.65 -5.69
C ASN A 12 -18.51 -8.25 -5.42
N LYS A 13 -19.64 -7.88 -6.04
CA LYS A 13 -20.34 -6.63 -5.74
C LYS A 13 -21.16 -6.68 -4.44
N LYS A 14 -21.65 -7.86 -4.03
CA LYS A 14 -22.36 -8.09 -2.75
C LYS A 14 -21.41 -8.26 -1.56
N LYS A 15 -20.12 -8.54 -1.78
CA LYS A 15 -19.08 -8.53 -0.73
C LYS A 15 -18.57 -7.11 -0.40
N MET A 16 -19.36 -6.10 -0.79
CA MET A 16 -19.12 -4.68 -0.54
C MET A 16 -20.08 -4.12 0.53
N SER A 17 -20.86 -4.98 1.20
CA SER A 17 -21.77 -4.59 2.28
C SER A 17 -21.69 -5.59 3.44
N GLU A 18 -20.53 -5.66 4.09
CA GLU A 18 -20.45 -5.82 5.54
C GLU A 18 -19.95 -4.48 6.08
N LEU A 19 -20.83 -3.47 6.08
CA LEU A 19 -20.63 -2.14 6.66
C LEU A 19 -20.77 -2.20 8.20
N ASN A 20 -20.13 -3.19 8.83
CA ASN A 20 -19.97 -3.28 10.28
C ASN A 20 -18.50 -3.10 10.71
N GLY A 21 -17.62 -2.75 9.78
CA GLY A 21 -16.24 -2.34 10.08
C GLY A 21 -16.08 -0.84 9.85
N GLY A 22 -15.61 -0.10 10.87
CA GLY A 22 -15.35 1.33 10.74
C GLY A 22 -14.40 1.69 9.58
N LEU A 23 -14.33 2.98 9.26
CA LEU A 23 -13.47 3.50 8.19
C LEU A 23 -12.00 3.22 8.50
N LYS A 24 -11.32 2.48 7.61
CA LYS A 24 -9.86 2.29 7.71
C LYS A 24 -9.16 3.57 7.31
N TYR A 25 -8.44 4.16 8.26
CA TYR A 25 -7.66 5.37 8.06
C TYR A 25 -6.17 5.03 8.13
N THR A 26 -5.36 5.60 7.22
CA THR A 26 -3.90 5.45 7.25
C THR A 26 -3.24 6.82 7.17
N VAL A 27 -2.36 7.10 8.12
CA VAL A 27 -1.54 8.31 8.17
C VAL A 27 -0.11 7.93 7.81
N CYS A 28 0.48 8.68 6.88
CA CYS A 28 1.89 8.53 6.52
C CYS A 28 2.70 9.67 7.14
N GLY A 29 3.79 9.32 7.81
CA GLY A 29 4.76 10.25 8.39
C GLY A 29 6.20 9.82 8.13
N GLU A 30 7.13 10.61 8.67
CA GLU A 30 8.56 10.30 8.66
C GLU A 30 9.06 10.16 10.10
N TRP A 31 9.93 9.19 10.34
CA TRP A 31 10.52 8.96 11.66
C TRP A 31 12.03 9.17 11.64
N PHE A 32 12.50 9.86 12.67
CA PHE A 32 13.89 10.25 12.86
C PHE A 32 14.38 9.58 14.14
N PRO A 33 14.98 8.39 14.07
CA PRO A 33 15.52 7.71 15.23
C PRO A 33 16.69 8.50 15.83
N GLU A 34 16.70 8.65 17.15
CA GLU A 34 17.66 9.49 17.88
C GLU A 34 18.46 8.67 18.90
N ALA A 35 17.77 7.87 19.71
CA ALA A 35 18.39 7.09 20.77
C ALA A 35 18.34 5.60 20.45
N TYR A 36 19.52 4.99 20.33
CA TYR A 36 19.70 3.57 20.06
C TYR A 36 20.25 2.84 21.30
N PRO A 37 19.98 1.53 21.45
CA PRO A 37 20.70 0.71 22.41
C PRO A 37 22.21 0.77 22.16
N ALA A 38 22.99 0.90 23.24
CA ALA A 38 24.45 1.03 23.15
C ALA A 38 25.15 -0.26 22.69
N PHE A 39 24.50 -1.42 22.86
CA PHE A 39 25.06 -2.73 22.54
C PHE A 39 24.34 -3.38 21.36
N ARG A 40 25.04 -4.31 20.71
CA ARG A 40 24.57 -5.13 19.59
C ARG A 40 24.59 -6.59 20.01
N SER A 41 23.78 -7.42 19.34
CA SER A 41 23.77 -8.86 19.63
C SER A 41 24.90 -9.55 18.88
N GLU A 42 25.78 -10.24 19.59
CA GLU A 42 26.81 -11.09 18.96
C GLU A 42 26.20 -12.21 18.11
N LYS A 43 25.06 -12.75 18.54
CA LYS A 43 24.36 -13.84 17.87
C LYS A 43 23.64 -13.38 16.59
N TRP A 44 23.00 -12.21 16.65
CA TRP A 44 22.02 -11.81 15.63
C TRP A 44 22.48 -10.70 14.72
N SER A 45 23.34 -9.77 15.18
CA SER A 45 23.81 -8.65 14.37
C SER A 45 24.81 -9.12 13.31
N ARG A 46 24.90 -8.40 12.19
CA ARG A 46 25.81 -8.72 11.09
C ARG A 46 26.55 -7.48 10.62
N GLY A 47 27.88 -7.57 10.53
CA GLY A 47 28.71 -6.44 10.12
C GLY A 47 28.40 -5.20 10.97
N ASP A 48 28.16 -4.08 10.29
CA ASP A 48 27.91 -2.79 10.93
C ASP A 48 26.44 -2.45 11.16
N GLU A 49 25.53 -3.43 11.02
CA GLU A 49 24.10 -3.24 11.27
C GLU A 49 23.86 -2.67 12.67
N ASP A 50 23.09 -1.58 12.73
CA ASP A 50 22.57 -1.07 13.99
C ASP A 50 21.47 -2.01 14.55
N PRO A 51 21.08 -1.85 15.83
CA PRO A 51 20.04 -2.69 16.42
C PRO A 51 18.69 -2.65 15.67
N LEU A 52 18.30 -1.51 15.10
CA LEU A 52 17.06 -1.41 14.34
C LEU A 52 17.17 -2.17 13.01
N ASP A 53 18.26 -1.98 12.27
CA ASP A 53 18.52 -2.67 11.01
C ASP A 53 18.55 -4.19 11.21
N THR A 54 19.14 -4.65 12.33
CA THR A 54 19.10 -6.06 12.74
C THR A 54 17.65 -6.52 12.95
N GLU A 55 16.84 -5.80 13.71
CA GLU A 55 15.43 -6.14 13.97
C GLU A 55 14.60 -6.23 12.68
N MET A 56 14.76 -5.24 11.78
CA MET A 56 14.08 -5.19 10.48
C MET A 56 14.48 -6.39 9.61
N ARG A 57 15.78 -6.72 9.55
CA ARG A 57 16.26 -7.89 8.81
C ARG A 57 15.71 -9.19 9.37
N LEU A 58 15.71 -9.36 10.69
CA LEU A 58 15.14 -10.54 11.34
C LEU A 58 13.65 -10.67 11.06
N PHE A 59 12.89 -9.57 11.14
CA PHE A 59 11.46 -9.54 10.80
C PHE A 59 11.20 -9.99 9.36
N CYS A 60 11.86 -9.39 8.38
CA CYS A 60 11.72 -9.80 6.97
C CYS A 60 12.25 -11.22 6.73
N SER A 61 13.23 -11.70 7.51
CA SER A 61 13.66 -13.10 7.45
C SER A 61 12.58 -14.05 7.97
N CYS A 62 11.95 -13.71 9.09
CA CYS A 62 10.84 -14.44 9.69
C CYS A 62 9.65 -14.52 8.74
N GLU A 63 9.28 -13.42 8.08
CA GLU A 63 8.19 -13.40 7.09
C GLU A 63 8.47 -14.38 5.94
N ARG A 64 9.68 -14.36 5.40
CA ARG A 64 10.07 -15.25 4.28
C ARG A 64 10.15 -16.71 4.70
N TRP A 65 10.66 -16.97 5.91
CA TRP A 65 10.70 -18.30 6.49
C TRP A 65 9.27 -18.83 6.70
N ALA A 66 8.42 -18.06 7.36
CA ALA A 66 7.02 -18.41 7.61
C ALA A 66 6.26 -18.63 6.29
N PHE A 67 6.49 -17.81 5.26
CA PHE A 67 5.90 -17.98 3.93
C PHE A 67 6.16 -19.37 3.36
N ASN A 68 7.40 -19.85 3.40
CA ASN A 68 7.74 -21.19 2.89
C ASN A 68 7.09 -22.29 3.73
N ARG A 69 7.14 -22.16 5.07
CA ARG A 69 6.54 -23.16 5.98
C ARG A 69 5.02 -23.23 5.88
N LEU A 70 4.35 -22.11 5.65
CA LEU A 70 2.90 -22.05 5.40
C LEU A 70 2.54 -22.76 4.08
N LEU A 71 3.39 -22.66 3.06
CA LEU A 71 3.19 -23.40 1.80
C LEU A 71 3.39 -24.91 1.95
N GLU A 72 4.18 -25.33 2.94
CA GLU A 72 4.33 -26.74 3.34
C GLU A 72 3.14 -27.25 4.19
N GLY A 73 2.16 -26.39 4.51
CA GLY A 73 0.96 -26.75 5.26
C GLY A 73 1.11 -26.68 6.78
N ARG A 74 2.21 -26.12 7.30
CA ARG A 74 2.44 -26.00 8.75
C ARG A 74 1.51 -24.98 9.40
N SER A 75 1.13 -25.24 10.64
CA SER A 75 0.20 -24.41 11.40
C SER A 75 0.85 -23.12 11.93
N ARG A 76 0.06 -22.07 12.14
CA ARG A 76 0.53 -20.80 12.71
C ARG A 76 1.16 -21.00 14.09
N GLU A 77 0.56 -21.86 14.90
CA GLU A 77 0.94 -22.13 16.29
C GLU A 77 2.34 -22.75 16.35
N GLU A 78 2.63 -23.75 15.51
CA GLU A 78 3.96 -24.33 15.35
C GLU A 78 4.98 -23.26 14.92
N LEU A 79 4.65 -22.46 13.90
CA LEU A 79 5.56 -21.45 13.37
C LEU A 79 5.86 -20.35 14.38
N LYS A 80 4.90 -20.00 15.23
CA LYS A 80 5.09 -19.01 16.29
C LYS A 80 6.02 -19.54 17.38
N GLN A 81 5.96 -20.82 17.72
CA GLN A 81 6.86 -21.43 18.70
C GLN A 81 8.29 -21.54 18.15
N GLU A 82 8.45 -22.14 16.97
CA GLU A 82 9.76 -22.35 16.35
C GLU A 82 10.41 -21.02 15.89
N GLY A 83 9.59 -20.11 15.36
CA GLY A 83 10.04 -18.84 14.78
C GLY A 83 10.74 -17.93 15.78
N GLN A 84 10.37 -17.96 17.07
CA GLN A 84 11.03 -17.16 18.10
C GLN A 84 12.49 -17.57 18.28
N GLY A 85 12.78 -18.88 18.29
CA GLY A 85 14.14 -19.40 18.39
C GLY A 85 14.94 -19.19 17.10
N VAL A 86 14.33 -19.46 15.94
CA VAL A 86 14.99 -19.39 14.63
C VAL A 86 15.25 -17.96 14.18
N CYS A 87 14.32 -17.03 14.45
CA CYS A 87 14.38 -15.66 13.96
C CYS A 87 14.84 -14.65 15.01
N GLY A 88 14.97 -15.05 16.28
CA GLY A 88 15.44 -14.16 17.35
C GLY A 88 14.48 -13.01 17.66
N LEU A 89 13.19 -13.15 17.35
CA LEU A 89 12.18 -12.13 17.58
C LEU A 89 11.26 -12.54 18.74
N ASN A 90 10.62 -11.55 19.36
CA ASN A 90 9.55 -11.85 20.31
C ASN A 90 8.33 -12.48 19.61
N SER A 91 7.49 -13.15 20.41
CA SER A 91 6.30 -13.84 19.94
C SER A 91 5.35 -12.96 19.13
N ARG A 92 5.27 -11.65 19.38
CA ARG A 92 4.39 -10.73 18.65
C ARG A 92 4.92 -10.42 17.25
N TYR A 93 6.20 -10.08 17.12
CA TYR A 93 6.80 -9.86 15.80
C TYR A 93 6.81 -11.13 14.96
N CYS A 94 7.09 -12.30 15.55
CA CYS A 94 6.97 -13.57 14.83
C CYS A 94 5.56 -13.79 14.30
N ASP A 95 4.55 -13.58 15.13
CA ASP A 95 3.14 -13.74 14.78
C ASP A 95 2.70 -12.75 13.69
N ASP A 96 3.16 -11.50 13.79
CA ASP A 96 2.91 -10.47 12.78
C ASP A 96 3.63 -10.77 11.46
N ALA A 97 4.84 -11.33 11.48
CA ALA A 97 5.55 -11.80 10.30
C ALA A 97 4.83 -12.99 9.63
N ILE A 98 4.31 -13.95 10.42
CA ILE A 98 3.49 -15.06 9.94
C ILE A 98 2.20 -14.53 9.30
N MET A 99 1.56 -13.54 9.91
CA MET A 99 0.37 -12.90 9.33
C MET A 99 0.69 -12.23 7.99
N LYS A 100 1.78 -11.47 7.90
CA LYS A 100 2.21 -10.84 6.64
C LYS A 100 2.48 -11.88 5.56
N ALA A 101 3.17 -12.97 5.91
CA ALA A 101 3.43 -14.08 5.01
C ALA A 101 2.13 -14.73 4.50
N LYS A 102 1.16 -14.97 5.38
CA LYS A 102 -0.16 -15.49 5.02
C LYS A 102 -0.92 -14.53 4.09
N ALA A 103 -0.91 -13.24 4.38
CA ALA A 103 -1.52 -12.23 3.53
C ALA A 103 -0.89 -12.18 2.13
N VAL A 104 0.43 -12.39 2.00
CA VAL A 104 1.09 -12.52 0.70
C VAL A 104 0.57 -13.75 -0.05
N ILE A 105 0.44 -14.91 0.61
CA ILE A 105 -0.09 -16.14 -0.01
C ILE A 105 -1.52 -15.92 -0.49
N GLU A 106 -2.39 -15.36 0.34
CA GLU A 106 -3.79 -15.08 0.01
C GLU A 106 -3.89 -14.11 -1.17
N SER A 107 -3.10 -13.03 -1.15
CA SER A 107 -3.02 -12.09 -2.27
C SER A 107 -2.59 -12.77 -3.57
N GLN A 108 -1.61 -13.67 -3.54
CA GLN A 108 -1.19 -14.41 -4.75
C GLN A 108 -2.28 -15.36 -5.26
N LYS A 109 -3.04 -16.01 -4.37
CA LYS A 109 -4.17 -16.86 -4.75
C LYS A 109 -5.28 -16.06 -5.44
N GLU A 110 -5.61 -14.88 -4.91
CA GLU A 110 -6.61 -14.00 -5.51
C GLU A 110 -6.15 -13.43 -6.86
N LEU A 111 -4.87 -13.03 -6.95
CA LEU A 111 -4.29 -12.49 -8.18
C LEU A 111 -4.19 -13.54 -9.29
N LEU A 112 -4.02 -14.83 -8.97
CA LEU A 112 -3.85 -15.89 -9.96
C LEU A 112 -4.98 -15.92 -11.00
N SER A 113 -6.25 -15.90 -10.53
CA SER A 113 -7.39 -15.91 -11.44
C SER A 113 -7.45 -14.66 -12.34
N LEU A 114 -7.11 -13.50 -11.79
CA LEU A 114 -7.07 -12.25 -12.56
C LEU A 114 -5.93 -12.27 -13.59
N GLU A 115 -4.76 -12.77 -13.21
CA GLU A 115 -3.61 -12.91 -14.11
C GLU A 115 -3.90 -13.85 -15.28
N ILE A 116 -4.63 -14.93 -15.04
CA ILE A 116 -5.08 -15.87 -16.09
C ILE A 116 -5.98 -15.13 -17.08
N GLU A 117 -7.05 -14.49 -16.61
CA GLU A 117 -8.01 -13.76 -17.47
C GLU A 117 -7.32 -12.66 -18.29
N GLU A 118 -6.43 -11.89 -17.66
CA GLU A 118 -5.64 -10.88 -18.35
C GLU A 118 -4.72 -11.48 -19.41
N THR A 119 -4.04 -12.60 -19.08
CA THR A 119 -3.09 -13.24 -19.98
C THR A 119 -3.81 -13.88 -21.17
N GLU A 120 -4.99 -14.46 -20.98
CA GLU A 120 -5.87 -14.92 -22.06
C GLU A 120 -6.25 -13.78 -23.01
N THR A 121 -6.68 -12.64 -22.44
CA THR A 121 -7.04 -11.45 -23.22
C THR A 121 -5.83 -10.92 -24.00
N LYS A 122 -4.66 -10.84 -23.37
CA LYS A 122 -3.39 -10.43 -24.01
C LYS A 122 -3.00 -11.41 -25.12
N LEU A 123 -3.17 -12.72 -24.91
CA LEU A 123 -2.87 -13.78 -25.89
C LEU A 123 -3.82 -13.69 -27.09
N SER A 124 -5.13 -13.50 -26.87
CA SER A 124 -6.12 -13.33 -27.93
C SER A 124 -5.79 -12.13 -28.82
N ARG A 125 -5.47 -10.98 -28.21
CA ARG A 125 -5.02 -9.77 -28.93
C ARG A 125 -3.72 -10.03 -29.70
N ALA A 126 -2.76 -10.73 -29.11
CA ALA A 126 -1.50 -11.07 -29.76
C ALA A 126 -1.69 -12.01 -30.96
N LYS A 127 -2.57 -13.02 -30.84
CA LYS A 127 -2.94 -13.92 -31.96
C LYS A 127 -3.60 -13.15 -33.10
N LYS A 128 -4.47 -12.18 -32.81
CA LYS A 128 -5.06 -11.30 -33.84
C LYS A 128 -3.99 -10.51 -34.60
N LYS A 129 -3.03 -9.91 -33.88
CA LYS A 129 -1.91 -9.17 -34.48
C LYS A 129 -0.96 -10.06 -35.27
N LEU A 130 -0.75 -11.31 -34.84
CA LEU A 130 0.04 -12.30 -35.60
C LEU A 130 -0.62 -12.61 -36.94
N ARG A 131 -1.93 -12.83 -36.97
CA ARG A 131 -2.69 -13.06 -38.21
C ARG A 131 -2.60 -11.89 -39.19
N TRP A 132 -2.58 -10.65 -38.69
CA TRP A 132 -2.38 -9.48 -39.54
C TRP A 132 -0.96 -9.44 -40.12
N ALA A 133 0.06 -9.68 -39.28
CA ALA A 133 1.45 -9.73 -39.73
C ALA A 133 1.70 -10.84 -40.76
N GLU A 134 1.02 -11.97 -40.65
CA GLU A 134 1.03 -13.06 -41.64
C GLU A 134 0.45 -12.60 -42.98
N LYS A 135 -0.72 -11.95 -42.99
CA LYS A 135 -1.31 -11.37 -44.20
C LYS A 135 -0.42 -10.30 -44.85
N ASP A 136 0.22 -9.46 -44.04
CA ASP A 136 1.11 -8.41 -44.55
C ASP A 136 2.38 -9.01 -45.18
N LEU A 137 2.89 -10.10 -44.61
CA LEU A 137 3.99 -10.87 -45.20
C LEU A 137 3.58 -11.50 -46.54
N ASP A 138 2.41 -12.13 -46.62
CA ASP A 138 1.91 -12.70 -47.88
C ASP A 138 1.74 -11.64 -48.98
N LYS A 139 1.24 -10.45 -48.61
CA LYS A 139 1.13 -9.32 -49.54
C LYS A 139 2.49 -8.83 -50.02
N ALA A 140 3.48 -8.72 -49.13
CA ALA A 140 4.82 -8.30 -49.49
C ALA A 140 5.50 -9.31 -50.43
N ILE A 141 5.29 -10.61 -50.21
CA ILE A 141 5.78 -11.68 -51.10
C ILE A 141 5.14 -11.55 -52.49
N LYS A 142 3.82 -11.32 -52.57
CA LYS A 142 3.12 -11.12 -53.85
C LYS A 142 3.57 -9.86 -54.60
N ALA A 143 3.92 -8.79 -53.88
CA ALA A 143 4.41 -7.55 -54.47
C ALA A 143 5.91 -7.62 -54.87
N ASN A 144 6.61 -8.70 -54.52
CA ASN A 144 8.01 -8.98 -54.84
C ASN A 144 9.00 -7.85 -54.48
N ASP A 145 8.73 -7.11 -53.39
CA ASP A 145 9.59 -6.04 -52.86
C ASP A 145 10.50 -6.59 -51.75
N PRO A 146 11.81 -6.77 -51.99
CA PRO A 146 12.71 -7.45 -51.05
C PRO A 146 12.78 -6.77 -49.68
N ALA A 147 12.76 -5.43 -49.65
CA ALA A 147 12.85 -4.66 -48.40
C ALA A 147 11.58 -4.82 -47.56
N LYS A 148 10.40 -4.76 -48.18
CA LYS A 148 9.12 -4.98 -47.49
C LYS A 148 8.97 -6.42 -47.00
N ILE A 149 9.44 -7.40 -47.77
CA ILE A 149 9.44 -8.80 -47.37
C ILE A 149 10.28 -8.99 -46.10
N GLU A 150 11.49 -8.42 -46.06
CA GLU A 150 12.36 -8.55 -44.89
C GLU A 150 11.74 -7.93 -43.64
N GLN A 151 11.19 -6.71 -43.76
CA GLN A 151 10.52 -6.02 -42.65
C GLN A 151 9.29 -6.79 -42.15
N ALA A 152 8.47 -7.34 -43.06
CA ALA A 152 7.31 -8.15 -42.71
C ALA A 152 7.72 -9.47 -42.02
N LYS A 153 8.79 -10.13 -42.49
CA LYS A 153 9.36 -11.33 -41.83
C LYS A 153 9.80 -11.05 -40.40
N ARG A 154 10.56 -9.96 -40.18
CA ARG A 154 10.99 -9.53 -38.84
C ARG A 154 9.79 -9.28 -37.93
N THR A 155 8.76 -8.60 -38.43
CA THR A 155 7.53 -8.31 -37.70
C THR A 155 6.76 -9.59 -37.33
N PHE A 156 6.53 -10.47 -38.30
CA PHE A 156 5.88 -11.77 -38.10
C PHE A 156 6.62 -12.59 -37.04
N HIS A 157 7.95 -12.68 -37.13
CA HIS A 157 8.77 -13.40 -36.16
C HIS A 157 8.61 -12.81 -34.74
N GLY A 158 8.67 -11.49 -34.60
CA GLY A 158 8.45 -10.81 -33.31
C GLY A 158 7.06 -11.10 -32.71
N ARG A 159 6.01 -11.06 -33.53
CA ARG A 159 4.63 -11.38 -33.11
C ARG A 159 4.50 -12.87 -32.73
N LYS A 160 5.11 -13.78 -33.49
CA LYS A 160 5.10 -15.23 -33.23
C LYS A 160 5.76 -15.53 -31.89
N THR A 161 6.93 -14.94 -31.62
CA THR A 161 7.63 -15.05 -30.33
C THR A 161 6.81 -14.49 -29.18
N ARG A 162 6.11 -13.36 -29.37
CA ARG A 162 5.21 -12.80 -28.35
C ARG A 162 4.05 -13.76 -28.03
N VAL A 163 3.42 -14.36 -29.03
CA VAL A 163 2.36 -15.35 -28.86
C VAL A 163 2.89 -16.57 -28.10
N LYS A 164 4.05 -17.11 -28.50
CA LYS A 164 4.69 -18.25 -27.81
C LYS A 164 4.94 -17.94 -26.32
N LYS A 165 5.51 -16.77 -26.00
CA LYS A 165 5.75 -16.34 -24.62
C LYS A 165 4.46 -16.22 -23.79
N LEU A 166 3.40 -15.65 -24.36
CA LEU A 166 2.12 -15.52 -23.67
C LEU A 166 1.43 -16.87 -23.47
N ALA A 167 1.49 -17.77 -24.46
CA ALA A 167 0.94 -19.12 -24.35
C ALA A 167 1.67 -19.94 -23.26
N ALA A 168 3.00 -19.86 -23.22
CA ALA A 168 3.80 -20.51 -22.17
C ALA A 168 3.45 -19.97 -20.78
N LYS A 169 3.35 -18.63 -20.62
CA LYS A 169 2.93 -18.02 -19.35
C LYS A 169 1.53 -18.49 -18.94
N LEU A 170 0.58 -18.53 -19.87
CA LEU A 170 -0.78 -18.96 -19.58
C LEU A 170 -0.82 -20.41 -19.08
N ALA A 171 -0.08 -21.31 -19.75
CA ALA A 171 0.02 -22.71 -19.34
C ALA A 171 0.65 -22.86 -17.95
N GLU A 172 1.67 -22.07 -17.61
CA GLU A 172 2.27 -22.03 -16.27
C GLU A 172 1.25 -21.62 -15.21
N LEU A 173 0.49 -20.55 -15.45
CA LEU A 173 -0.54 -20.07 -14.51
C LEU A 173 -1.68 -21.08 -14.34
N GLN A 174 -2.15 -21.70 -15.44
CA GLN A 174 -3.18 -22.73 -15.40
C GLN A 174 -2.72 -23.98 -14.64
N LYS A 175 -1.43 -24.34 -14.75
CA LYS A 175 -0.83 -25.41 -13.94
C LYS A 175 -0.88 -25.09 -12.45
N HIS A 176 -0.60 -23.83 -12.07
CA HIS A 176 -0.71 -23.41 -10.68
C HIS A 176 -2.15 -23.49 -10.16
N GLU A 177 -3.12 -23.05 -10.96
CA GLU A 177 -4.54 -23.12 -10.62
C GLU A 177 -5.01 -24.58 -10.46
N ALA A 178 -4.66 -25.46 -11.41
CA ALA A 178 -5.02 -26.88 -11.36
C ALA A 178 -4.44 -27.61 -10.15
N ASN A 179 -3.21 -27.28 -9.76
CA ASN A 179 -2.54 -27.88 -8.60
C ASN A 179 -2.85 -27.17 -7.27
N VAL A 180 -3.70 -26.14 -7.27
CA VAL A 180 -4.02 -25.32 -6.08
C VAL A 180 -2.74 -24.74 -5.42
N THR A 181 -1.77 -24.35 -6.26
CA THR A 181 -0.51 -23.73 -5.84
C THR A 181 -0.45 -22.27 -6.29
N ILE A 182 0.53 -21.53 -5.79
CA ILE A 182 0.77 -20.15 -6.21
C ILE A 182 2.02 -20.04 -7.09
N PRO A 183 2.08 -19.05 -8.01
CA PRO A 183 3.31 -18.71 -8.70
C PRO A 183 4.44 -18.32 -7.73
N LYS A 184 5.68 -18.50 -8.17
CA LYS A 184 6.86 -18.18 -7.37
C LYS A 184 6.90 -16.68 -6.99
N VAL A 185 6.94 -16.42 -5.69
CA VAL A 185 7.09 -15.07 -5.13
C VAL A 185 8.56 -14.70 -4.97
N VAL A 186 8.91 -13.47 -5.35
CA VAL A 186 10.24 -12.89 -5.18
C VAL A 186 10.15 -11.69 -4.24
N PHE A 187 10.49 -11.91 -2.97
CA PHE A 187 10.62 -10.83 -1.98
C PHE A 187 11.71 -9.83 -2.40
N GLY A 188 11.52 -8.54 -2.11
CA GLY A 188 12.40 -7.47 -2.60
C GLY A 188 12.13 -7.02 -4.05
N GLY A 189 11.10 -7.57 -4.69
CA GLY A 189 10.61 -7.13 -5.99
C GLY A 189 11.22 -7.89 -7.17
N ARG A 190 10.35 -8.46 -8.02
CA ARG A 190 10.77 -9.23 -9.22
C ARG A 190 11.51 -8.38 -10.25
N SER A 191 11.20 -7.09 -10.35
CA SER A 191 11.88 -6.19 -11.29
C SER A 191 13.33 -5.97 -10.90
N LEU A 192 13.58 -5.61 -9.64
CA LEU A 192 14.92 -5.41 -9.11
C LEU A 192 15.75 -6.70 -9.20
N TRP A 193 15.17 -7.85 -8.84
CA TRP A 193 15.85 -9.13 -8.99
C TRP A 193 16.29 -9.43 -10.44
N ARG A 194 15.48 -9.08 -11.43
CA ARG A 194 15.87 -9.23 -12.85
C ARG A 194 17.04 -8.32 -13.22
N GLN A 195 17.09 -7.09 -12.68
CA GLN A 195 18.21 -6.19 -12.90
C GLN A 195 19.49 -6.75 -12.30
N VAL A 196 19.42 -7.35 -11.10
CA VAL A 196 20.55 -8.07 -10.48
C VAL A 196 21.03 -9.22 -11.37
N CYS A 197 20.12 -10.06 -11.89
CA CYS A 197 20.49 -11.14 -12.81
C CYS A 197 21.11 -10.65 -14.12
N GLN A 198 20.86 -9.40 -14.51
CA GLN A 198 21.43 -8.77 -15.70
C GLN A 198 22.71 -7.98 -15.43
N GLY A 199 23.20 -7.95 -14.18
CA GLY A 199 24.36 -7.14 -13.79
C GLY A 199 24.09 -5.62 -13.75
N LYS A 200 22.82 -5.20 -13.73
CA LYS A 200 22.41 -3.78 -13.73
C LYS A 200 22.14 -3.21 -12.34
N ALA A 201 22.12 -4.05 -11.32
CA ALA A 201 21.91 -3.70 -9.92
C ALA A 201 22.73 -4.67 -9.05
N SER A 202 23.13 -4.24 -7.85
CA SER A 202 23.90 -5.07 -6.94
C SER A 202 23.02 -6.04 -6.16
N ARG A 203 23.62 -7.11 -5.62
CA ARG A 203 22.89 -8.05 -4.75
C ARG A 203 22.53 -7.39 -3.42
N GLU A 204 23.38 -6.48 -2.97
CA GLU A 204 23.26 -5.67 -1.77
C GLU A 204 22.02 -4.78 -1.86
N GLU A 205 21.85 -4.06 -2.98
CA GLU A 205 20.66 -3.24 -3.23
C GLU A 205 19.35 -4.05 -3.16
N TRP A 206 19.36 -5.28 -3.70
CA TRP A 206 18.20 -6.17 -3.58
C TRP A 206 17.99 -6.70 -2.16
N ARG A 207 19.08 -6.99 -1.43
CA ARG A 207 19.00 -7.40 -0.02
C ARG A 207 18.39 -6.29 0.83
N ASP A 208 18.82 -5.04 0.64
CA ASP A 208 18.32 -3.89 1.37
C ASP A 208 16.81 -3.70 1.17
N VAL A 209 16.34 -3.68 -0.08
CA VAL A 209 14.89 -3.60 -0.38
C VAL A 209 14.12 -4.81 0.16
N ARG A 210 14.76 -5.97 0.28
CA ARG A 210 14.14 -7.20 0.80
C ARG A 210 14.06 -7.23 2.33
N GLN A 211 14.77 -6.34 3.03
CA GLN A 211 14.91 -6.34 4.48
C GLN A 211 14.57 -4.98 5.13
N ASN A 212 13.92 -4.08 4.37
CA ASN A 212 13.67 -2.70 4.78
C ASN A 212 12.32 -2.47 5.49
N ARG A 213 11.69 -3.50 6.06
CA ARG A 213 10.36 -3.37 6.68
C ARG A 213 10.32 -3.91 8.09
N LEU A 214 9.53 -3.25 8.92
CA LEU A 214 9.09 -3.76 10.22
C LEU A 214 7.61 -3.46 10.37
N TYR A 215 6.85 -4.44 10.83
CA TYR A 215 5.41 -4.34 10.95
C TYR A 215 4.97 -4.85 12.31
N ALA A 216 4.06 -4.11 12.94
CA ALA A 216 3.44 -4.51 14.20
C ALA A 216 1.96 -4.14 14.23
N ARG A 217 1.12 -5.04 14.72
CA ARG A 217 -0.29 -4.73 14.99
C ARG A 217 -0.51 -4.17 16.38
N GLY A 218 -1.60 -3.41 16.52
CA GLY A 218 -2.14 -3.00 17.80
C GLY A 218 -2.81 -4.17 18.54
N ASP A 219 -2.97 -4.00 19.84
CA ASP A 219 -3.61 -4.95 20.75
C ASP A 219 -4.48 -4.14 21.72
N ASP A 220 -5.80 -4.38 21.69
CA ASP A 220 -6.79 -3.70 22.53
C ASP A 220 -6.43 -3.79 24.01
N THR A 221 -5.83 -4.90 24.44
CA THR A 221 -5.46 -5.12 25.85
C THR A 221 -4.16 -4.43 26.26
N LYS A 222 -3.47 -3.76 25.31
CA LYS A 222 -2.13 -3.16 25.51
C LYS A 222 -2.07 -1.68 25.15
N ASN A 223 -3.22 -1.02 25.02
CA ASN A 223 -3.32 0.43 24.80
C ASN A 223 -2.53 0.85 23.53
N GLY A 224 -3.06 0.50 22.36
CA GLY A 224 -2.44 0.74 21.07
C GLY A 224 -1.47 -0.36 20.65
N ASN A 225 -0.26 0.02 20.22
CA ASN A 225 0.74 -0.90 19.70
C ASN A 225 1.85 -1.19 20.74
N PRO A 226 2.07 -2.47 21.12
CA PRO A 226 3.05 -2.82 22.14
C PRO A 226 4.51 -2.79 21.64
N ASN A 227 4.73 -3.07 20.36
CA ASN A 227 6.06 -3.21 19.76
C ASN A 227 6.55 -1.90 19.13
N ILE A 228 5.67 -1.21 18.38
CA ILE A 228 5.95 0.06 17.71
C ILE A 228 4.98 1.12 18.24
N ARG A 229 5.35 1.79 19.32
CA ARG A 229 4.47 2.67 20.08
C ARG A 229 4.68 4.13 19.72
N ALA A 230 3.65 4.78 19.17
CA ALA A 230 3.57 6.22 19.07
C ALA A 230 3.19 6.83 20.42
N VAL A 231 3.81 7.94 20.78
CA VAL A 231 3.55 8.71 22.00
C VAL A 231 3.56 10.21 21.67
N TYR A 232 2.83 11.00 22.45
CA TYR A 232 2.88 12.46 22.40
C TYR A 232 3.48 12.97 23.71
N GLN A 233 4.66 13.57 23.65
CA GLN A 233 5.44 13.99 24.83
C GLN A 233 6.15 15.31 24.53
N GLY A 234 6.08 16.27 25.45
CA GLY A 234 6.77 17.56 25.30
C GLY A 234 6.32 18.37 24.07
N GLY A 235 5.06 18.24 23.65
CA GLY A 235 4.53 18.93 22.47
C GLY A 235 4.87 18.27 21.12
N GLU A 236 5.57 17.13 21.14
CA GLU A 236 6.00 16.43 19.92
C GLU A 236 5.50 14.98 19.88
N PHE A 237 5.25 14.48 18.67
CA PHE A 237 5.05 13.06 18.46
C PHE A 237 6.39 12.34 18.43
N ARG A 238 6.48 11.21 19.12
CA ARG A 238 7.65 10.32 19.13
C ARG A 238 7.20 8.89 18.84
N LEU A 239 8.10 8.10 18.27
CA LEU A 239 7.88 6.67 18.02
C LEU A 239 8.97 5.87 18.74
N ASN A 240 8.51 4.83 19.43
CA ASN A 240 9.34 3.92 20.20
C ASN A 240 9.23 2.51 19.62
N ILE A 241 10.32 1.98 19.11
CA ILE A 241 10.39 0.66 18.49
C ILE A 241 11.12 -0.30 19.40
N THR A 242 10.46 -1.39 19.75
CA THR A 242 11.02 -2.46 20.58
C THR A 242 12.01 -3.28 19.76
N ILE A 243 13.21 -3.46 20.31
CA ILE A 243 14.28 -4.26 19.71
C ILE A 243 14.33 -5.61 20.43
N SER A 244 13.53 -6.55 19.92
CA SER A 244 13.26 -7.79 20.64
C SER A 244 14.41 -8.79 20.64
N HIS A 245 15.28 -8.74 19.64
CA HIS A 245 16.44 -9.64 19.56
C HIS A 245 17.53 -9.35 20.60
N LEU A 246 17.47 -8.20 21.27
CA LEU A 246 18.33 -7.85 22.41
C LEU A 246 17.75 -8.28 23.76
N SER A 247 16.58 -8.94 23.76
CA SER A 247 16.00 -9.52 24.96
C SER A 247 16.65 -10.88 25.25
N GLU A 248 17.10 -11.06 26.48
CA GLU A 248 17.82 -12.26 26.93
C GLU A 248 17.03 -13.01 27.99
N GLN A 249 17.24 -14.32 28.07
CA GLN A 249 16.63 -15.13 29.10
C GLN A 249 17.39 -14.92 30.42
N LYS A 250 16.71 -14.39 31.44
CA LYS A 250 17.26 -14.19 32.79
C LYS A 250 17.00 -15.39 33.71
N GLY A 251 16.00 -16.21 33.39
CA GLY A 251 15.65 -17.36 34.20
C GLY A 251 14.51 -18.18 33.60
N ILE A 252 13.92 -19.04 34.43
CA ILE A 252 12.81 -19.91 34.08
C ILE A 252 11.74 -19.73 35.17
N ASP A 253 10.48 -19.62 34.78
CA ASP A 253 9.36 -19.56 35.73
C ASP A 253 9.02 -20.94 36.30
N SER A 254 8.12 -20.97 37.30
CA SER A 254 7.67 -22.23 37.92
C SER A 254 6.97 -23.21 36.97
N LYS A 255 6.63 -22.77 35.75
CA LYS A 255 5.98 -23.55 34.70
C LYS A 255 6.95 -23.93 33.56
N GLY A 256 8.25 -23.74 33.75
CA GLY A 256 9.27 -24.09 32.76
C GLY A 256 9.39 -23.09 31.59
N ARG A 257 8.79 -21.89 31.68
CA ARG A 257 8.81 -20.89 30.61
C ARG A 257 9.97 -19.93 30.80
N PRO A 258 10.64 -19.49 29.71
CA PRO A 258 11.74 -18.55 29.82
C PRO A 258 11.25 -17.19 30.30
N ILE A 259 11.88 -16.67 31.35
CA ILE A 259 11.71 -15.29 31.81
C ILE A 259 12.70 -14.42 31.06
N MET A 260 12.18 -13.49 30.26
CA MET A 260 12.98 -12.63 29.40
C MET A 260 13.23 -11.26 30.05
N THR A 261 14.40 -10.66 29.79
CA THR A 261 14.68 -9.27 30.13
C THR A 261 13.80 -8.33 29.30
N ARG A 262 13.55 -7.13 29.82
CA ARG A 262 12.81 -6.11 29.05
C ARG A 262 13.64 -5.71 27.83
N ALA A 263 13.08 -5.94 26.64
CA ALA A 263 13.69 -5.51 25.38
C ALA A 263 13.90 -3.98 25.38
N PRO A 264 15.11 -3.49 24.99
CA PRO A 264 15.37 -2.08 24.84
C PRO A 264 14.58 -1.50 23.65
N ARG A 265 14.55 -0.17 23.53
CA ARG A 265 13.81 0.52 22.48
C ARG A 265 14.70 1.52 21.75
N VAL A 266 14.51 1.62 20.44
CA VAL A 266 14.95 2.78 19.67
C VAL A 266 13.86 3.82 19.75
N THR A 267 14.22 5.06 20.09
CA THR A 267 13.27 6.18 20.23
C THR A 267 13.66 7.31 19.30
N GLY A 268 12.68 8.06 18.82
CA GLY A 268 12.94 9.19 17.93
C GLY A 268 11.70 10.00 17.61
N LYS A 269 11.90 11.15 16.97
CA LYS A 269 10.83 12.07 16.58
C LYS A 269 10.02 11.50 15.43
N LEU A 270 8.69 11.59 15.54
CA LEU A 270 7.75 11.21 14.50
C LEU A 270 7.13 12.47 13.91
N TRP A 271 7.52 12.80 12.68
CA TRP A 271 6.87 13.87 11.95
C TRP A 271 5.58 13.36 11.29
N LEU A 272 4.50 14.10 11.50
CA LEU A 272 3.20 13.86 10.89
C LEU A 272 2.73 15.12 10.16
N PRO A 273 2.09 14.98 8.97
CA PRO A 273 1.41 16.09 8.31
C PRO A 273 0.38 16.74 9.24
N GLU A 274 0.32 18.06 9.25
CA GLU A 274 -0.50 18.84 10.19
C GLU A 274 -1.97 18.41 10.21
N LYS A 275 -2.56 18.19 9.03
CA LYS A 275 -3.94 17.70 8.84
C LYS A 275 -4.27 16.37 9.54
N HIS A 276 -3.27 15.60 9.94
CA HIS A 276 -3.45 14.30 10.59
C HIS A 276 -3.08 14.32 12.08
N ARG A 277 -2.43 15.38 12.59
CA ARG A 277 -1.92 15.44 13.96
C ARG A 277 -3.02 15.27 15.00
N LEU A 278 -4.13 16.02 14.86
CA LEU A 278 -5.27 15.93 15.78
C LEU A 278 -5.85 14.51 15.84
N LYS A 279 -6.02 13.86 14.69
CA LYS A 279 -6.55 12.49 14.62
C LYS A 279 -5.63 11.47 15.26
N VAL A 280 -4.32 11.57 15.02
CA VAL A 280 -3.35 10.68 15.66
C VAL A 280 -3.28 10.97 17.16
N TRP A 281 -3.43 12.22 17.59
CA TRP A 281 -3.47 12.53 19.02
C TRP A 281 -4.69 11.93 19.71
N GLU A 282 -5.88 12.07 19.11
CA GLU A 282 -7.13 11.44 19.58
C GLU A 282 -7.00 9.91 19.66
N LEU A 283 -6.42 9.29 18.63
CA LEU A 283 -6.07 7.86 18.63
C LEU A 283 -5.22 7.47 19.85
N LEU A 284 -4.20 8.28 20.19
CA LEU A 284 -3.32 8.00 21.32
C LEU A 284 -4.00 8.20 22.67
N LEU A 285 -4.95 9.13 22.78
CA LEU A 285 -5.74 9.37 23.99
C LEU A 285 -6.77 8.27 24.24
N THR A 286 -7.44 7.80 23.18
CA THR A 286 -8.46 6.74 23.27
C THR A 286 -7.86 5.36 23.48
N GLY A 287 -6.59 5.18 23.12
CA GLY A 287 -5.86 3.93 23.36
C GLY A 287 -6.26 2.76 22.46
N VAL A 288 -7.02 3.04 21.41
CA VAL A 288 -7.48 2.03 20.45
C VAL A 288 -6.29 1.43 19.69
N PRO A 289 -6.36 0.16 19.27
CA PRO A 289 -5.27 -0.50 18.58
C PRO A 289 -5.02 0.13 17.21
N TYR A 290 -3.75 0.37 16.92
CA TYR A 290 -3.30 0.83 15.62
C TYR A 290 -2.14 -0.02 15.13
N THR A 291 -2.12 -0.25 13.83
CA THR A 291 -1.05 -0.95 13.14
C THR A 291 0.00 0.05 12.70
N VAL A 292 1.28 -0.34 12.79
CA VAL A 292 2.38 0.46 12.25
C VAL A 292 3.18 -0.38 11.28
N GLU A 293 3.43 0.17 10.08
CA GLU A 293 4.42 -0.33 9.14
C GLU A 293 5.54 0.71 8.99
N LEU A 294 6.76 0.31 9.32
CA LEU A 294 7.98 1.08 9.12
C LEU A 294 8.65 0.61 7.82
N ILE A 295 9.07 1.57 6.99
CA ILE A 295 9.74 1.30 5.72
C ILE A 295 11.01 2.16 5.64
N LYS A 296 12.19 1.53 5.60
CA LYS A 296 13.46 2.23 5.33
C LYS A 296 13.60 2.45 3.83
N GLY A 297 13.68 3.70 3.41
CA GLY A 297 13.92 4.07 2.02
C GLY A 297 15.39 3.90 1.63
N ARG A 298 15.66 3.94 0.33
CA ARG A 298 17.04 3.94 -0.21
C ARG A 298 17.79 5.23 0.14
N ASP A 299 17.05 6.27 0.48
CA ASP A 299 17.53 7.55 1.00
C ASP A 299 17.87 7.50 2.50
N GLY A 300 17.84 6.31 3.13
CA GLY A 300 18.09 6.13 4.55
C GLY A 300 16.95 6.60 5.47
N ARG A 301 15.92 7.26 4.91
CA ARG A 301 14.78 7.80 5.67
C ARG A 301 13.75 6.74 6.01
N TYR A 302 13.17 6.85 7.20
CA TYR A 302 12.13 5.94 7.66
C TYR A 302 10.75 6.54 7.44
N ARG A 303 9.93 5.87 6.63
CA ARG A 303 8.53 6.20 6.41
C ARG A 303 7.67 5.33 7.32
N VAL A 304 6.71 5.96 8.00
CA VAL A 304 5.83 5.30 8.96
C VAL A 304 4.41 5.37 8.46
N HIS A 305 3.76 4.22 8.32
CA HIS A 305 2.34 4.14 8.02
C HIS A 305 1.60 3.69 9.28
N ILE A 306 0.74 4.56 9.82
CA ILE A 306 -0.09 4.28 11.00
C ILE A 306 -1.51 4.03 10.51
N ALA A 307 -1.99 2.80 10.63
CA ALA A 307 -3.32 2.40 10.19
C ALA A 307 -4.21 2.04 11.37
N PHE A 308 -5.41 2.61 11.41
CA PHE A 308 -6.39 2.38 12.48
C PHE A 308 -7.81 2.49 11.93
N THR A 309 -8.76 2.00 12.71
CA THR A 309 -10.18 2.05 12.37
C THR A 309 -10.80 3.26 13.05
N MET A 310 -11.53 4.07 12.29
CA MET A 310 -12.33 5.18 12.80
C MET A 310 -13.81 4.83 12.71
N THR A 311 -14.60 5.28 13.67
CA THR A 311 -16.05 5.25 13.55
C THR A 311 -16.44 6.11 12.34
N ALA A 312 -17.24 5.54 11.43
CA ALA A 312 -17.79 6.34 10.34
C ALA A 312 -18.70 7.42 10.96
N PRO A 313 -18.58 8.69 10.54
CA PRO A 313 -19.55 9.68 10.98
C PRO A 313 -20.95 9.22 10.59
N GLU A 314 -21.92 9.43 11.47
CA GLU A 314 -23.31 9.19 11.10
C GLU A 314 -23.65 10.05 9.89
N LEU A 315 -24.11 9.38 8.83
CA LEU A 315 -24.53 10.08 7.63
C LEU A 315 -25.88 10.74 7.93
N VAL A 316 -25.83 12.01 8.31
CA VAL A 316 -27.04 12.85 8.41
C VAL A 316 -27.32 13.37 7.00
N THR A 317 -28.27 12.74 6.32
CA THR A 317 -28.84 13.25 5.07
C THR A 317 -30.31 13.58 5.31
N ASP A 318 -30.71 14.82 5.05
CA ASP A 318 -32.11 15.19 4.94
C ASP A 318 -32.41 15.49 3.47
N PRO A 319 -33.04 14.55 2.73
CA PRO A 319 -33.39 14.78 1.34
C PRO A 319 -34.19 16.06 1.12
N ASN A 320 -35.03 16.46 2.09
CA ASN A 320 -35.88 17.65 1.97
C ASN A 320 -35.07 18.96 1.87
N LEU A 321 -33.81 18.94 2.31
CA LEU A 321 -32.88 20.06 2.18
C LEU A 321 -32.13 20.08 0.83
N GLY A 322 -32.44 19.13 -0.07
CA GLY A 322 -31.75 18.99 -1.35
C GLY A 322 -30.39 18.29 -1.24
N TYR A 323 -29.54 18.51 -2.23
CA TYR A 323 -28.24 17.88 -2.38
C TYR A 323 -27.20 18.89 -2.86
N VAL A 324 -25.97 18.71 -2.39
CA VAL A 324 -24.79 19.39 -2.99
C VAL A 324 -24.06 18.39 -3.87
N GLY A 325 -24.14 18.58 -5.19
CA GLY A 325 -23.32 17.86 -6.14
C GLY A 325 -21.88 18.36 -6.08
N LEU A 326 -20.91 17.47 -5.95
CA LEU A 326 -19.48 17.78 -5.95
C LEU A 326 -18.82 17.02 -7.10
N ASP A 327 -18.18 17.76 -8.01
CA ASP A 327 -17.30 17.20 -9.04
C ASP A 327 -15.87 17.73 -8.84
N THR A 328 -14.89 16.83 -8.82
CA THR A 328 -13.49 17.17 -8.54
C THR A 328 -12.64 16.80 -9.74
N ASN A 329 -11.92 17.78 -10.30
CA ASN A 329 -10.98 17.62 -11.39
C ASN A 329 -9.56 18.03 -10.95
N PRO A 330 -8.49 17.55 -11.61
CA PRO A 330 -7.11 17.88 -11.23
C PRO A 330 -6.79 19.39 -11.19
N ASP A 331 -7.55 20.19 -11.93
CA ASP A 331 -7.42 21.64 -12.02
C ASP A 331 -8.49 22.40 -11.21
N GLY A 332 -9.38 21.73 -10.47
CA GLY A 332 -10.46 22.46 -9.79
C GLY A 332 -11.58 21.61 -9.17
N VAL A 333 -12.53 22.30 -8.54
CA VAL A 333 -13.73 21.71 -7.94
C VAL A 333 -14.96 22.45 -8.46
N ALA A 334 -15.99 21.71 -8.83
CA ALA A 334 -17.31 22.23 -9.13
C ALA A 334 -18.32 21.78 -8.07
N LEU A 335 -19.19 22.69 -7.65
CA LEU A 335 -20.32 22.42 -6.79
C LEU A 335 -21.62 22.81 -7.49
N ALA A 336 -22.69 22.07 -7.22
CA ALA A 336 -24.05 22.40 -7.63
C ALA A 336 -24.98 22.26 -6.42
N ASN A 337 -25.68 23.34 -6.06
CA ASN A 337 -26.78 23.31 -5.12
C ASN A 337 -28.04 22.84 -5.85
N VAL A 338 -28.65 21.77 -5.35
CA VAL A 338 -29.75 21.08 -6.01
C VAL A 338 -30.87 20.88 -5.00
N ASN A 339 -32.09 21.25 -5.36
CA ASN A 339 -33.24 21.09 -4.49
C ASN A 339 -33.69 19.62 -4.36
N TYR A 340 -34.69 19.37 -3.51
CA TYR A 340 -35.30 18.06 -3.31
C TYR A 340 -35.74 17.36 -4.62
N PHE A 341 -36.15 18.13 -5.64
CA PHE A 341 -36.60 17.60 -6.94
C PHE A 341 -35.45 17.29 -7.91
N GLY A 342 -34.20 17.49 -7.50
CA GLY A 342 -33.05 17.28 -8.38
C GLY A 342 -32.78 18.43 -9.35
N GLN A 343 -33.38 19.60 -9.12
CA GLN A 343 -33.19 20.79 -9.96
C GLN A 343 -32.21 21.78 -9.31
N PRO A 344 -31.33 22.46 -10.07
CA PRO A 344 -30.46 23.49 -9.52
C PRO A 344 -31.26 24.62 -8.88
N GLU A 345 -30.82 25.07 -7.71
CA GLU A 345 -31.44 26.20 -7.01
C GLU A 345 -30.37 27.17 -6.50
N PRO A 346 -30.70 28.46 -6.33
CA PRO A 346 -29.75 29.44 -5.80
C PRO A 346 -29.09 29.02 -4.49
N TRP A 347 -27.89 29.55 -4.24
CA TRP A 347 -27.22 29.31 -2.96
C TRP A 347 -28.06 29.87 -1.80
N PRO A 348 -28.10 29.19 -0.63
CA PRO A 348 -28.82 29.68 0.54
C PRO A 348 -28.33 31.06 0.97
N GLU A 349 -29.21 31.85 1.57
CA GLU A 349 -28.87 33.15 2.11
C GLU A 349 -27.75 33.01 3.17
N GLY A 350 -26.69 33.82 3.03
CA GLY A 350 -25.51 33.74 3.90
C GLY A 350 -24.46 32.69 3.50
N PHE A 351 -24.64 31.97 2.38
CA PHE A 351 -23.58 31.13 1.82
C PHE A 351 -22.42 32.00 1.32
N ILE A 352 -21.29 31.90 2.00
CA ILE A 352 -20.07 32.65 1.69
C ILE A 352 -18.97 31.67 1.34
N VAL A 353 -18.36 31.86 0.17
CA VAL A 353 -17.11 31.18 -0.17
C VAL A 353 -15.95 32.05 0.33
N PRO A 354 -15.12 31.58 1.28
CA PRO A 354 -13.93 32.33 1.68
C PRO A 354 -13.00 32.51 0.47
N TYR A 355 -12.73 33.76 0.12
CA TYR A 355 -12.01 34.13 -1.11
C TYR A 355 -10.78 35.00 -0.81
N PRO A 356 -9.55 34.63 -1.26
CA PRO A 356 -8.37 35.48 -1.12
C PRO A 356 -8.43 36.67 -2.09
N LYS A 357 -8.35 37.91 -1.58
CA LYS A 357 -8.61 39.15 -2.35
C LYS A 357 -7.69 39.44 -3.55
N ALA A 358 -6.73 38.58 -3.90
CA ALA A 358 -5.66 38.91 -4.85
C ALA A 358 -5.40 37.92 -6.00
N LEU A 359 -6.09 36.77 -6.07
CA LEU A 359 -5.69 35.65 -6.95
C LEU A 359 -6.45 35.50 -8.30
N HIS A 360 -7.17 36.52 -8.76
CA HIS A 360 -7.99 36.47 -9.99
C HIS A 360 -7.56 37.44 -11.09
N LYS A 361 -6.39 38.09 -10.96
CA LYS A 361 -6.07 39.22 -11.85
C LYS A 361 -5.54 38.78 -13.21
N PHE A 362 -5.06 37.54 -13.34
CA PHE A 362 -4.47 37.04 -14.58
C PHE A 362 -4.98 35.65 -14.99
N ASP A 363 -5.03 35.41 -16.30
CA ASP A 363 -5.23 34.08 -16.87
C ASP A 363 -4.11 33.14 -16.39
N GLY A 364 -4.48 32.07 -15.67
CA GLY A 364 -3.55 31.12 -15.07
C GLY A 364 -3.54 31.08 -13.53
N GLU A 365 -4.22 32.01 -12.85
CA GLU A 365 -4.33 32.06 -11.38
C GLU A 365 -5.57 31.32 -10.82
N PHE A 366 -5.77 31.37 -9.50
CA PHE A 366 -6.91 30.73 -8.82
C PHE A 366 -8.21 31.48 -9.10
N GLN A 367 -9.04 30.90 -9.96
CA GLN A 367 -10.32 31.47 -10.37
C GLN A 367 -11.46 30.87 -9.54
N VAL A 368 -12.40 31.71 -9.15
CA VAL A 368 -13.64 31.30 -8.49
C VAL A 368 -14.80 31.95 -9.21
N THR A 369 -15.75 31.14 -9.67
CA THR A 369 -16.97 31.60 -10.32
C THR A 369 -18.17 31.08 -9.55
N MET A 370 -18.96 32.00 -9.00
CA MET A 370 -20.27 31.70 -8.43
C MET A 370 -21.35 32.09 -9.43
N HIS A 371 -22.23 31.16 -9.73
CA HIS A 371 -23.42 31.41 -10.53
C HIS A 371 -24.64 31.53 -9.61
N PRO A 372 -25.53 32.50 -9.86
CA PRO A 372 -26.70 32.76 -9.01
C PRO A 372 -27.72 31.61 -9.01
N ASN A 373 -27.65 30.70 -9.97
CA ASN A 373 -28.49 29.50 -10.08
C ASN A 373 -27.94 28.28 -9.32
N GLY A 374 -27.04 28.49 -8.36
CA GLY A 374 -26.54 27.42 -7.48
C GLY A 374 -25.32 26.67 -7.98
N PHE A 375 -24.67 27.13 -9.05
CA PHE A 375 -23.41 26.53 -9.47
C PHE A 375 -22.22 27.30 -8.92
N PHE A 376 -21.17 26.58 -8.58
CA PHE A 376 -19.90 27.14 -8.14
C PHE A 376 -18.78 26.37 -8.80
N THR A 377 -17.75 27.08 -9.25
CA THR A 377 -16.52 26.46 -9.74
C THR A 377 -15.32 27.17 -9.14
N SER A 378 -14.34 26.39 -8.68
CA SER A 378 -12.99 26.88 -8.36
C SER A 378 -12.00 26.18 -9.26
N ARG A 379 -11.08 26.95 -9.85
CA ARG A 379 -10.06 26.45 -10.78
C ARG A 379 -8.69 26.96 -10.35
N CYS A 380 -7.70 26.07 -10.30
CA CYS A 380 -6.29 26.41 -10.13
C CYS A 380 -5.49 25.68 -11.23
N PRO A 381 -5.12 26.37 -12.30
CA PRO A 381 -4.47 25.73 -13.46
C PRO A 381 -3.09 25.10 -13.16
N ASN A 382 -2.46 25.40 -12.01
CA ASN A 382 -1.08 25.01 -11.66
C ASN A 382 -0.94 24.33 -10.28
N TRP A 383 -1.80 23.37 -9.94
CA TRP A 383 -1.66 22.58 -8.69
C TRP A 383 -0.28 21.89 -8.54
N LEU A 384 0.39 21.56 -9.64
CA LEU A 384 1.67 20.84 -9.63
C LEU A 384 2.89 21.74 -9.32
N THR A 385 2.79 23.05 -9.48
CA THR A 385 3.91 24.01 -9.31
C THR A 385 3.81 24.79 -8.00
N ALA A 386 2.61 24.98 -7.43
CA ALA A 386 2.40 25.74 -6.20
C ALA A 386 2.72 24.98 -4.89
N ALA A 387 3.07 23.69 -4.95
CA ALA A 387 3.50 22.92 -3.79
C ALA A 387 4.92 23.27 -3.26
N VAL A 388 5.56 24.33 -3.81
CA VAL A 388 6.90 24.79 -3.45
C VAL A 388 6.91 26.14 -2.72
N SER A 389 5.76 26.78 -2.46
CA SER A 389 5.77 28.06 -1.72
C SER A 389 4.53 28.23 -0.83
N ASP A 390 4.77 28.18 0.48
CA ASP A 390 3.96 28.62 1.61
C ASP A 390 2.69 29.42 1.29
N ALA A 391 1.51 28.82 1.54
CA ALA A 391 0.30 29.46 2.09
C ALA A 391 -0.90 28.49 2.08
N LEU A 392 -0.90 27.45 2.93
CA LEU A 392 -2.12 26.70 3.28
C LEU A 392 -2.23 26.45 4.79
N THR A 393 -1.78 27.41 5.57
CA THR A 393 -2.24 27.62 6.95
C THR A 393 -3.41 28.59 6.92
N SER A 394 -4.64 28.09 6.82
CA SER A 394 -5.87 28.61 7.46
C SER A 394 -7.14 28.14 6.75
N SER A 395 -8.12 27.74 7.57
CA SER A 395 -9.57 27.78 7.32
C SER A 395 -10.25 26.55 6.71
N ALA A 396 -10.84 25.76 7.61
CA ALA A 396 -12.22 25.26 7.57
C ALA A 396 -12.99 25.36 6.23
N PHE A 397 -13.15 24.22 5.57
CA PHE A 397 -14.31 23.93 4.74
C PHE A 397 -15.01 22.71 5.34
N TRP A 398 -15.80 22.95 6.38
CA TRP A 398 -16.90 22.08 6.74
C TRP A 398 -18.15 22.94 6.62
N LEU A 399 -18.94 22.66 5.60
CA LEU A 399 -20.30 23.15 5.48
C LEU A 399 -21.09 22.62 6.68
N ARG A 400 -21.79 23.53 7.37
CA ARG A 400 -22.85 23.19 8.32
C ARG A 400 -24.05 22.66 7.56
#